data_AF-A0A564ZLV7-F1
#
_entry.id   AF-A0A564ZLV7-F1
#
_cell.length_a   1.000
_cell.length_b   1.000
_cell.length_c   1.000
_cell.angle_alpha   90.00
_cell.angle_beta   90.00
_cell.angle_gamma   90.00
#
_symmetry.space_group_name_H-M   'P 1'
#
loop_
_entity.id
_entity.type
_entity.pdbx_description
1 polymer ?
#
loop_
_entity_poly.entity_id
_entity_poly.type
_entity_poly.pdbx_seq_one_letter_code
_entity_poly.pdbx_strand_id
1 'polypeptide(L)'
;MSEGVVTNDVKKVEVFTGVTCPFCGTACDDIEIRVEDGKITTVKNACALGKATYMHYQEDLATPRIHGQPATIEQCIDAAAEILAKAKYPLIYGLDSTELSAQRKAIQLAELIGANIDHTSSV
;
A
#
# COMPACT_ATOMS: atom_id res chain seq x y z
N MET A 1 9.13 39.91 35.40
CA MET A 1 7.89 39.15 35.15
C MET A 1 7.85 38.87 33.66
N SER A 2 8.27 37.68 33.25
CA SER A 2 8.20 37.22 31.86
C SER A 2 7.33 35.97 31.88
N GLU A 3 6.03 36.17 31.69
CA GLU A 3 5.08 35.07 31.51
C GLU A 3 5.42 34.39 30.17
N GLY A 4 5.91 33.16 30.28
CA GLY A 4 6.07 32.28 29.13
C GLY A 4 4.68 31.90 28.62
N VAL A 5 4.36 32.35 27.41
CA VAL A 5 3.19 31.85 26.67
C VAL A 5 3.47 30.40 26.32
N VAL A 6 2.82 29.48 27.04
CA VAL A 6 2.76 28.07 26.66
C VAL A 6 1.85 28.00 25.43
N THR A 7 2.45 27.87 24.26
CA THR A 7 1.71 27.53 23.04
C THR A 7 1.27 26.08 23.15
N ASN A 8 -0.01 25.86 23.46
CA ASN A 8 -0.62 24.54 23.35
C ASN A 8 -0.68 24.18 21.86
N ASP A 9 0.22 23.30 21.42
CA ASP A 9 0.13 22.65 20.12
C ASP A 9 -1.14 21.79 20.09
N VAL A 10 -2.22 22.32 19.53
CA VAL A 10 -3.48 21.59 19.36
C VAL A 10 -3.27 20.54 18.28
N LYS A 11 -3.16 19.27 18.69
CA LYS A 11 -3.06 18.13 17.77
C LYS A 11 -4.21 18.12 16.78
N LYS A 12 -3.92 17.95 15.49
CA LYS A 12 -4.96 17.84 14.46
C LYS A 12 -5.55 16.43 14.54
N VAL A 13 -6.83 16.34 14.91
CA VAL A 13 -7.55 15.07 15.02
C VAL A 13 -8.58 14.97 13.89
N GLU A 14 -8.51 13.88 13.13
CA GLU A 14 -9.44 13.56 12.05
C GLU A 14 -10.05 12.17 12.31
N VAL A 15 -11.35 12.04 12.05
CA VAL A 15 -12.07 10.77 12.19
C VAL A 15 -12.72 10.43 10.87
N PHE A 16 -12.36 9.27 10.32
CA PHE A 16 -12.92 8.71 9.10
C PHE A 16 -13.88 7.58 9.49
N THR A 17 -15.07 7.57 8.88
CA THR A 17 -16.10 6.54 9.11
C THR A 17 -16.50 5.92 7.77
N GLY A 18 -17.02 4.71 7.80
CA GLY A 18 -17.38 4.00 6.57
C GLY A 18 -16.17 3.59 5.73
N VAL A 19 -15.01 3.37 6.38
CA VAL A 19 -13.79 2.97 5.68
C VAL A 19 -13.85 1.47 5.37
N THR A 20 -13.48 1.08 4.15
CA THR A 20 -13.39 -0.33 3.76
C THR A 20 -12.08 -0.96 4.21
N CYS A 21 -12.16 -2.09 4.91
CA CYS A 21 -11.02 -2.89 5.35
C CYS A 21 -10.35 -3.62 4.16
N PRO A 22 -9.06 -3.39 3.88
CA PRO A 22 -8.37 -3.98 2.73
C PRO A 22 -7.72 -5.35 3.02
N PHE A 23 -8.03 -5.99 4.15
CA PHE A 23 -7.29 -7.18 4.58
C PHE A 23 -7.73 -8.48 3.90
N CYS A 24 -9.03 -8.78 3.93
CA CYS A 24 -9.56 -10.05 3.39
C CYS A 24 -10.79 -9.79 2.51
N GLY A 25 -11.23 -10.83 1.80
CA GLY A 25 -12.36 -10.76 0.86
C GLY A 25 -13.72 -10.41 1.48
N THR A 26 -13.84 -10.32 2.82
CA THR A 26 -15.08 -9.86 3.47
C THR A 26 -15.34 -8.37 3.20
N ALA A 27 -14.28 -7.58 3.03
CA ALA A 27 -14.35 -6.15 2.71
C ALA A 27 -15.31 -5.35 3.61
N CYS A 28 -15.24 -5.54 4.94
CA CYS A 28 -16.05 -4.78 5.90
C CYS A 28 -15.92 -3.28 5.64
N ASP A 29 -17.04 -2.58 5.52
CA ASP A 29 -17.14 -1.18 5.09
C ASP A 29 -17.59 -0.23 6.20
N ASP A 30 -17.55 -0.68 7.45
CA ASP A 30 -18.01 0.02 8.64
C ASP A 30 -16.87 0.44 9.59
N ILE A 31 -15.62 0.47 9.09
CA ILE A 31 -14.45 0.78 9.89
C ILE A 31 -14.42 2.28 10.23
N GLU A 32 -14.16 2.59 11.51
CA GLU A 32 -13.86 3.94 11.99
C GLU A 32 -12.35 4.05 12.29
N ILE A 33 -11.71 5.06 11.70
CA ILE A 33 -10.28 5.33 11.85
C ILE A 33 -10.10 6.72 12.44
N ARG A 34 -9.38 6.81 13.56
CA ARG A 34 -8.91 8.08 14.14
C ARG A 34 -7.46 8.33 13.74
N VAL A 35 -7.21 9.50 13.18
CA VAL A 35 -5.89 9.97 12.78
C VAL A 35 -5.54 11.18 13.63
N GLU A 36 -4.37 11.17 14.26
CA GLU A 36 -3.83 12.31 15.00
C GLU A 36 -2.47 12.68 14.39
N ASP A 37 -2.32 13.94 13.99
CA ASP A 37 -1.09 14.47 13.39
C ASP A 37 -0.58 13.60 12.22
N GLY A 38 -1.50 13.11 11.39
CA GLY A 38 -1.19 12.26 10.22
C GLY A 38 -0.93 10.79 10.54
N LYS A 39 -1.04 10.36 11.80
CA LYS A 39 -0.85 8.96 12.22
C LYS A 39 -2.15 8.32 12.66
N ILE A 40 -2.43 7.10 12.19
CA ILE A 40 -3.54 6.29 12.68
C ILE A 40 -3.29 5.92 14.15
N THR A 41 -4.19 6.32 15.05
CA THR A 41 -4.10 6.05 16.49
C THR A 41 -5.16 5.09 16.99
N THR A 42 -6.29 4.97 16.29
CA THR A 42 -7.36 4.05 16.68
C THR A 42 -8.09 3.53 15.45
N VAL A 43 -8.44 2.25 15.50
CA VAL A 43 -9.26 1.55 14.51
C VAL A 43 -10.35 0.80 15.27
N LYS A 44 -11.61 1.09 14.97
CA LYS A 44 -12.78 0.41 15.55
C LYS A 44 -13.49 -0.45 14.50
N ASN A 45 -14.33 -1.37 14.96
CA ASN A 45 -15.11 -2.32 14.16
C ASN A 45 -14.28 -3.34 13.34
N ALA A 46 -12.96 -3.15 13.20
CA ALA A 46 -12.08 -4.15 12.59
C ALA A 46 -11.84 -5.35 13.50
N CYS A 47 -11.77 -6.55 12.90
CA CYS A 47 -11.22 -7.73 13.56
C CYS A 47 -9.71 -7.56 13.85
N ALA A 48 -9.10 -8.51 14.57
CA ALA A 48 -7.68 -8.43 14.95
C ALA A 48 -6.74 -8.24 13.73
N LEU A 49 -7.03 -8.92 12.62
CA LEU A 49 -6.22 -8.84 11.40
C LEU A 49 -6.38 -7.48 10.69
N GLY A 50 -7.62 -7.04 10.46
CA GLY A 50 -7.88 -5.74 9.85
C GLY A 50 -7.33 -4.58 10.68
N LYS A 51 -7.43 -4.67 12.02
CA LYS A 51 -6.83 -3.69 12.93
C LYS A 51 -5.30 -3.64 12.79
N ALA A 52 -4.65 -4.80 12.72
CA ALA A 52 -3.20 -4.87 12.53
C ALA A 52 -2.78 -4.23 11.19
N THR A 53 -3.51 -4.47 10.10
CA THR A 53 -3.24 -3.87 8.78
C THR A 53 -3.14 -2.35 8.83
N TYR A 54 -4.08 -1.69 9.51
CA TYR A 54 -4.06 -0.23 9.65
C TYR A 54 -3.02 0.27 10.66
N MET A 55 -2.87 -0.41 11.80
CA MET A 55 -1.96 0.06 12.85
C MET A 55 -0.48 -0.05 12.44
N HIS A 56 -0.14 -1.02 11.59
CA HIS A 56 1.22 -1.30 11.13
C HIS A 56 1.47 -0.86 9.68
N TYR A 57 0.65 0.03 9.13
CA TYR A 57 0.67 0.40 7.70
C TYR A 57 2.00 1.02 7.19
N GLN A 58 2.87 1.48 8.09
CA GLN A 58 4.20 2.04 7.76
C GLN A 58 5.36 1.14 8.16
N GLU A 59 5.08 -0.05 8.70
CA GLU A 59 6.12 -0.99 9.09
C GLU A 59 6.61 -1.76 7.86
N ASP A 60 7.91 -2.07 7.85
CA ASP A 60 8.56 -2.91 6.84
C ASP A 60 8.32 -2.52 5.37
N LEU A 61 8.15 -1.22 5.09
CA LEU A 61 8.00 -0.73 3.73
C LEU A 61 9.24 -1.05 2.87
N ALA A 62 8.99 -1.66 1.71
CA ALA A 62 10.05 -1.95 0.75
C ALA A 62 10.71 -0.65 0.29
N THR A 63 12.05 -0.67 0.21
CA THR A 63 12.84 0.46 -0.32
C THR A 63 13.36 0.10 -1.72
N PRO A 64 13.45 1.06 -2.65
CA PRO A 64 13.88 0.78 -4.02
C PRO A 64 15.32 0.26 -4.05
N ARG A 65 15.50 -0.91 -4.68
CA ARG A 65 16.79 -1.61 -4.75
C ARG A 65 16.98 -2.33 -6.07
N ILE A 66 18.20 -2.33 -6.59
CA ILE A 66 18.63 -3.12 -7.75
C ILE A 66 19.72 -4.09 -7.29
N HIS A 67 19.51 -5.39 -7.44
CA HIS A 67 20.42 -6.44 -6.95
C HIS A 67 20.82 -6.25 -5.47
N GLY A 68 19.86 -5.83 -4.64
CA GLY A 68 20.06 -5.58 -3.20
C GLY A 68 20.68 -4.21 -2.86
N GLN A 69 21.21 -3.48 -3.85
CA GLN A 69 21.80 -2.16 -3.65
C GLN A 69 20.73 -1.05 -3.70
N PRO A 70 20.80 -0.03 -2.83
CA PRO A 70 19.90 1.12 -2.89
C PRO A 70 19.92 1.81 -4.26
N ALA A 71 18.74 2.20 -4.73
CA ALA A 71 18.55 2.91 -6.00
C ALA A 71 17.40 3.92 -5.89
N THR A 72 17.19 4.76 -6.90
CA THR A 72 15.97 5.57 -7.01
C THR A 72 14.81 4.73 -7.56
N ILE A 73 13.57 5.23 -7.41
CA ILE A 73 12.39 4.58 -7.98
C ILE A 73 12.51 4.52 -9.51
N GLU A 74 12.97 5.60 -10.14
CA GLU A 74 13.15 5.71 -11.59
C GLU A 74 14.14 4.68 -12.11
N GLN A 75 15.29 4.53 -11.43
CA GLN A 75 16.28 3.50 -11.77
C GLN A 75 15.70 2.08 -11.66
N CYS A 76 14.88 1.81 -10.64
CA CYS A 76 14.22 0.52 -10.48
C CYS A 76 13.20 0.26 -11.59
N ILE A 77 12.45 1.28 -12.01
CA ILE A 77 11.49 1.20 -13.11
C ILE A 77 12.21 0.89 -14.43
N ASP A 78 13.29 1.61 -14.74
CA ASP A 78 14.07 1.40 -15.96
C ASP A 78 14.67 -0.02 -15.99
N ALA A 79 15.26 -0.47 -14.88
CA ALA A 79 15.80 -1.81 -14.76
C ALA A 79 14.72 -2.89 -14.92
N ALA A 80 13.54 -2.70 -14.32
CA ALA A 80 12.42 -3.63 -14.48
C ALA A 80 11.91 -3.68 -15.92
N ALA A 81 11.79 -2.52 -16.59
CA ALA A 81 11.40 -2.44 -17.99
C ALA A 81 12.39 -3.17 -18.91
N GLU A 82 13.69 -3.02 -18.68
CA GLU A 82 14.71 -3.78 -19.43
C GLU A 82 14.60 -5.29 -19.26
N ILE A 83 14.34 -5.77 -18.03
CA ILE A 83 14.16 -7.19 -17.74
C ILE A 83 12.94 -7.72 -18.50
N LEU A 84 11.81 -7.01 -18.40
CA LEU A 84 10.56 -7.41 -19.06
C LEU A 84 10.68 -7.39 -20.59
N ALA A 85 11.33 -6.38 -21.17
CA ALA A 85 11.54 -6.27 -22.61
C ALA A 85 12.42 -7.38 -23.21
N LYS A 86 13.35 -7.93 -22.41
CA LYS A 86 14.26 -9.02 -22.82
C LYS A 86 13.67 -10.42 -22.52
N ALA A 87 12.58 -10.50 -21.75
CA ALA A 87 11.99 -11.76 -21.33
C ALA A 87 11.29 -12.49 -22.49
N LYS A 88 11.42 -13.82 -22.55
CA LYS A 88 10.73 -14.66 -23.56
C LYS A 88 9.35 -15.15 -23.10
N TYR A 89 9.19 -15.36 -21.80
CA TYR A 89 7.95 -15.86 -21.18
C TYR A 89 7.72 -15.13 -19.84
N PRO A 90 7.40 -13.82 -19.87
CA PRO A 90 7.18 -13.07 -18.64
C PRO A 90 5.89 -13.51 -17.92
N LEU A 91 5.92 -13.48 -16.59
CA LEU A 91 4.80 -13.74 -15.70
C LEU A 91 4.62 -12.54 -14.76
N ILE A 92 3.39 -12.02 -14.69
CA ILE A 92 2.96 -11.07 -13.68
C ILE A 92 2.11 -11.85 -12.67
N TYR A 93 2.56 -11.94 -11.42
CA TYR A 93 1.89 -12.73 -10.38
C TYR A 93 1.61 -11.89 -9.13
N GLY A 94 0.48 -12.16 -8.47
CA GLY A 94 0.07 -11.53 -7.22
C GLY A 94 -1.15 -10.61 -7.40
N LEU A 95 -1.01 -9.33 -7.05
CA LEU A 95 -2.02 -8.27 -7.25
C LEU A 95 -3.26 -8.29 -6.31
N ASP A 96 -3.43 -9.30 -5.45
CA ASP A 96 -4.59 -9.42 -4.56
C ASP A 96 -4.69 -8.27 -3.54
N SER A 97 -3.55 -7.74 -3.10
CA SER A 97 -3.47 -6.65 -2.12
C SER A 97 -3.28 -5.26 -2.76
N THR A 98 -3.72 -5.07 -4.01
CA THR A 98 -3.72 -3.76 -4.69
C THR A 98 -5.11 -3.37 -5.19
N GLU A 99 -5.25 -2.14 -5.67
CA GLU A 99 -6.50 -1.59 -6.19
C GLU A 99 -6.77 -1.99 -7.66
N LEU A 100 -8.03 -1.87 -8.07
CA LEU A 100 -8.47 -2.24 -9.43
C LEU A 100 -7.78 -1.43 -10.54
N SER A 101 -7.45 -0.16 -10.29
CA SER A 101 -6.70 0.68 -11.25
C SER A 101 -5.31 0.09 -11.52
N ALA A 102 -4.61 -0.37 -10.49
CA ALA A 102 -3.32 -1.02 -10.62
C ALA A 102 -3.44 -2.37 -11.36
N GLN A 103 -4.44 -3.19 -11.03
CA GLN A 103 -4.70 -4.45 -11.75
C GLN A 103 -4.99 -4.22 -13.24
N ARG A 104 -5.80 -3.21 -13.59
CA ARG A 104 -6.04 -2.85 -15.01
C ARG A 104 -4.76 -2.47 -15.73
N LYS A 105 -3.85 -1.74 -15.06
CA LYS A 105 -2.54 -1.39 -15.63
C LYS A 105 -1.63 -2.61 -15.77
N ALA A 106 -1.67 -3.54 -14.83
CA ALA A 106 -0.94 -4.81 -14.92
C ALA A 106 -1.42 -5.66 -16.11
N ILE A 107 -2.73 -5.71 -16.35
CA ILE A 107 -3.31 -6.39 -17.53
C ILE A 107 -2.85 -5.73 -18.83
N GLN A 108 -2.93 -4.40 -18.92
CA GLN A 108 -2.44 -3.65 -20.09
C GLN A 108 -0.95 -3.89 -20.35
N LEU A 109 -0.15 -3.97 -19.29
CA LEU A 109 1.26 -4.30 -19.39
C LEU A 109 1.46 -5.74 -19.88
N ALA A 110 0.67 -6.70 -19.37
CA ALA A 110 0.74 -8.09 -19.77
C ALA A 110 0.48 -8.28 -21.27
N GLU A 111 -0.56 -7.62 -21.78
CA GLU A 111 -0.90 -7.61 -23.21
C GLU A 111 0.25 -7.03 -24.05
N LEU A 112 0.86 -5.93 -23.60
CA LEU A 112 1.95 -5.25 -24.30
C LEU A 112 3.21 -6.12 -24.42
N ILE A 113 3.57 -6.85 -23.36
CA ILE A 113 4.81 -7.64 -23.30
C ILE A 113 4.61 -9.13 -23.62
N GLY A 114 3.38 -9.57 -23.92
CA GLY A 114 3.05 -10.98 -24.13
C GLY A 114 3.22 -11.84 -22.88
N ALA A 115 2.94 -11.30 -21.70
CA ALA A 115 3.03 -12.00 -20.42
C ALA A 115 1.78 -12.83 -20.12
N ASN A 116 1.98 -13.90 -19.34
CA ASN A 116 0.90 -14.49 -18.57
C ASN A 116 0.68 -13.66 -17.30
N ILE A 117 -0.56 -13.61 -16.83
CA ILE A 117 -0.94 -12.94 -15.59
C ILE A 117 -1.74 -13.89 -14.71
N ASP A 118 -1.40 -13.95 -13.44
CA ASP A 118 -2.05 -14.80 -12.45
C ASP A 118 -2.04 -14.12 -11.07
N HIS A 119 -2.82 -14.64 -10.13
CA HIS A 119 -3.07 -14.04 -8.82
C HIS A 119 -3.07 -15.09 -7.72
N THR A 120 -3.07 -14.67 -6.45
CA THR A 120 -2.75 -15.59 -5.35
C THR A 120 -3.84 -16.59 -5.02
N SER A 121 -5.05 -16.45 -5.58
CA SER A 121 -6.12 -17.44 -5.41
C SER A 121 -5.93 -18.73 -6.22
N SER A 122 -4.96 -18.76 -7.14
CA SER A 122 -4.62 -19.93 -7.95
C SER A 122 -3.75 -20.96 -7.23
N VAL A 123 -3.27 -20.69 -6.01
CA VAL A 123 -2.38 -21.57 -5.21
C VAL A 123 -2.99 -22.01 -3.88
#